data_AF-A0A2T4S5N0-F1
#
_entry.id   AF-A0A2T4S5N0-F1
#
_cell.length_a   1.000
_cell.length_b   1.000
_cell.length_c   1.000
_cell.angle_alpha   90.00
_cell.angle_beta   90.00
_cell.angle_gamma   90.00
#
_symmetry.space_group_name_H-M   'P 1'
#
loop_
_entity.id
_entity.type
_entity.pdbx_description
1 polymer ?
#
loop_
_entity_poly.entity_id
_entity_poly.type
_entity_poly.pdbx_seq_one_letter_code
_entity_poly.pdbx_strand_id
1 'polypeptide(L)'
;AWDIMTSKTTLVVVDTHKPEMVLDENILNKANRKVVIDHHRRGESFLYHPLLVYMEPYASSTAELVTELLEYQPTEQRLTRLESTIMYAGIIVDTRNFTLRTGSRTFDAASYLRAHGADTILTQHFLKDDIDTYSNRSELIRTVKLQSNGIAVAHGSNDKIYHPVTVAQAADELLSLD
;
A
#
# COMPACT_ATOMS: atom_id res chain seq x y z
N ALA A 1 11.29 -3.95 -21.67
CA ALA A 1 11.74 -2.62 -21.25
C ALA A 1 13.20 -2.37 -21.60
N TRP A 2 14.11 -3.27 -21.19
CA TRP A 2 15.56 -3.13 -21.42
C TRP A 2 15.93 -2.70 -22.85
N ASP A 3 15.44 -3.41 -23.87
CA ASP A 3 15.88 -3.19 -25.26
C ASP A 3 15.39 -1.89 -25.90
N ILE A 4 14.34 -1.27 -25.37
CA ILE A 4 13.72 -0.06 -25.93
C ILE A 4 14.14 1.23 -25.21
N MET A 5 14.86 1.12 -24.08
CA MET A 5 15.30 2.28 -23.32
C MET A 5 16.45 3.01 -24.03
N THR A 6 16.33 4.33 -24.10
CA THR A 6 17.37 5.23 -24.61
C THR A 6 17.79 6.24 -23.55
N SER A 7 18.82 7.04 -23.82
CA SER A 7 19.25 8.13 -22.93
C SER A 7 18.18 9.22 -22.73
N LYS A 8 17.17 9.28 -23.60
CA LYS A 8 16.03 10.21 -23.50
C LYS A 8 14.82 9.63 -22.76
N THR A 9 14.81 8.32 -22.50
CA THR A 9 13.73 7.67 -21.73
C THR A 9 13.79 8.12 -20.27
N THR A 10 12.64 8.51 -19.71
CA THR A 10 12.52 8.87 -18.28
C THR A 10 11.94 7.69 -17.51
N LEU A 11 12.66 7.22 -16.50
CA LEU A 11 12.18 6.24 -15.54
C LEU A 11 11.51 6.96 -14.37
N VAL A 12 10.27 6.60 -14.06
CA VAL A 12 9.56 7.07 -12.87
C VAL A 12 9.54 5.93 -11.87
N VAL A 13 10.15 6.13 -10.70
CA VAL A 13 10.09 5.18 -9.59
C VAL A 13 9.02 5.66 -8.64
N VAL A 14 8.10 4.76 -8.32
CA VAL A 14 6.96 5.00 -7.44
C VAL A 14 7.09 4.11 -6.20
N ASP A 15 6.64 4.62 -5.06
CA ASP A 15 6.48 3.88 -3.80
C ASP A 15 7.77 3.34 -3.15
N THR A 16 8.92 3.72 -3.71
CA THR A 16 10.22 3.53 -3.08
C THR A 16 11.19 4.58 -3.58
N HIS A 17 12.13 4.94 -2.70
CA HIS A 17 13.25 5.80 -3.02
C HIS A 17 14.60 5.11 -2.87
N LYS A 18 14.61 3.80 -2.54
CA LYS A 18 15.83 3.02 -2.30
C LYS A 18 16.17 2.18 -3.53
N PRO A 19 17.35 2.36 -4.14
CA PRO A 19 17.80 1.58 -5.29
C PRO A 19 17.66 0.07 -5.10
N GLU A 20 18.03 -0.45 -3.93
CA GLU A 20 17.98 -1.88 -3.61
C GLU A 20 16.55 -2.46 -3.44
N MET A 21 15.53 -1.60 -3.42
CA MET A 21 14.13 -1.99 -3.30
C MET A 21 13.35 -1.82 -4.61
N VAL A 22 13.98 -1.35 -5.69
CA VAL A 22 13.30 -1.25 -6.99
C VAL A 22 13.08 -2.63 -7.58
N LEU A 23 12.08 -2.75 -8.45
CA LEU A 23 11.71 -4.03 -9.06
C LEU A 23 12.81 -4.63 -9.96
N ASP A 24 13.59 -3.79 -10.64
CA ASP A 24 14.74 -4.21 -11.46
C ASP A 24 15.85 -3.16 -11.39
N GLU A 25 16.92 -3.47 -10.65
CA GLU A 25 18.07 -2.60 -10.47
C GLU A 25 18.82 -2.33 -11.78
N ASN A 26 18.83 -3.28 -12.73
CA ASN A 26 19.50 -3.07 -14.01
C ASN A 26 18.78 -1.97 -14.80
N ILE A 27 17.44 -2.01 -14.85
CA ILE A 27 16.63 -0.96 -15.49
C ILE A 27 16.89 0.40 -14.84
N LEU A 28 16.96 0.45 -13.50
CA LEU A 28 17.33 1.67 -12.77
C LEU A 28 18.72 2.20 -13.16
N ASN A 29 19.71 1.30 -13.23
CA ASN A 29 21.10 1.64 -13.55
C ASN A 29 21.28 2.09 -15.01
N LYS A 30 20.48 1.55 -15.94
CA LYS A 30 20.47 1.97 -17.34
C LYS A 30 19.81 3.33 -17.55
N ALA A 31 18.87 3.73 -16.68
CA ALA A 31 18.12 4.97 -16.84
C ALA A 31 19.00 6.21 -16.56
N ASN A 32 19.11 7.10 -17.55
CA ASN A 32 19.81 8.38 -17.39
C ASN A 32 18.93 9.48 -16.76
N ARG A 33 17.60 9.40 -16.98
CA ARG A 33 16.62 10.36 -16.49
C ARG A 33 15.69 9.66 -15.52
N LYS A 34 15.61 10.15 -14.28
CA LYS A 34 14.86 9.50 -13.19
C LYS A 34 13.93 10.50 -12.51
N VAL A 35 12.77 10.04 -12.09
CA VAL A 35 11.83 10.76 -11.22
C VAL A 35 11.50 9.83 -10.06
N VAL A 36 11.32 10.38 -8.86
CA VAL A 36 10.91 9.64 -7.66
C VAL A 36 9.61 10.22 -7.12
N ILE A 37 8.62 9.37 -6.89
CA ILE A 37 7.37 9.71 -6.20
C ILE A 37 7.18 8.70 -5.07
N ASP A 38 7.20 9.14 -3.82
CA ASP A 38 7.16 8.22 -2.68
C ASP A 38 6.56 8.90 -1.42
N HIS A 39 5.89 8.12 -0.58
CA HIS A 39 5.32 8.59 0.68
C HIS A 39 6.11 8.10 1.91
N HIS A 40 7.22 7.38 1.72
CA HIS A 40 8.09 6.96 2.82
C HIS A 40 9.03 8.07 3.29
N ARG A 41 9.46 8.01 4.55
CA ARG A 41 10.55 8.87 5.05
C ARG A 41 11.85 8.49 4.36
N ARG A 42 12.62 9.50 3.92
CA ARG A 42 13.93 9.30 3.28
C ARG A 42 14.91 8.60 4.22
N GLY A 43 15.50 7.50 3.75
CA GLY A 43 16.61 6.80 4.41
C GLY A 43 18.00 7.24 3.91
N GLU A 44 19.03 6.50 4.32
CA GLU A 44 20.42 6.72 3.86
C GLU A 44 20.59 6.41 2.37
N SER A 45 20.03 5.29 1.91
CA SER A 45 20.03 4.90 0.49
C SER A 45 18.98 5.70 -0.29
N PHE A 46 19.36 6.26 -1.43
CA PHE A 46 18.51 7.11 -2.27
C PHE A 46 18.90 7.03 -3.74
N LEU A 47 17.93 7.19 -4.66
CA LEU A 47 18.21 7.25 -6.10
C LEU A 47 19.21 8.37 -6.45
N TYR A 48 20.20 8.04 -7.28
CA TYR A 48 21.23 8.99 -7.71
C TYR A 48 20.73 9.94 -8.81
N HIS A 49 20.86 11.25 -8.57
CA HIS A 49 20.52 12.37 -9.46
C HIS A 49 19.14 12.28 -10.16
N PRO A 50 18.03 12.22 -9.41
CA PRO A 50 16.70 12.36 -9.99
C PRO A 50 16.48 13.79 -10.52
N LEU A 51 15.77 13.89 -11.64
CA LEU A 51 15.32 15.16 -12.22
C LEU A 51 14.22 15.82 -11.38
N LEU A 52 13.40 15.01 -10.74
CA LEU A 52 12.31 15.44 -9.86
C LEU A 52 12.16 14.45 -8.71
N VAL A 53 11.96 14.98 -7.50
CA VAL A 53 11.66 14.22 -6.29
C VAL A 53 10.36 14.78 -5.72
N TYR A 54 9.35 13.93 -5.62
CA TYR A 54 8.11 14.23 -4.92
C TYR A 54 7.97 13.26 -3.77
N MET A 55 8.30 13.72 -2.55
CA MET A 55 8.26 12.89 -1.35
C MET A 55 7.46 13.54 -0.25
N GLU A 56 6.42 12.85 0.22
CA GLU A 56 5.50 13.36 1.24
C GLU A 56 5.31 12.31 2.34
N PRO A 57 6.15 12.33 3.41
CA PRO A 57 6.15 11.30 4.45
C PRO A 57 4.88 11.14 5.29
N TYR A 58 3.92 12.06 5.11
CA TYR A 58 2.66 12.10 5.83
C TYR A 58 1.46 11.72 4.95
N ALA A 59 1.65 11.56 3.63
CA ALA A 59 0.61 11.06 2.76
C ALA A 59 0.31 9.59 3.05
N SER A 60 -0.93 9.16 2.79
CA SER A 60 -1.33 7.78 3.09
C SER A 60 -0.54 6.76 2.28
N SER A 61 -0.32 7.08 1.00
CA SER A 61 0.18 6.16 -0.03
C SER A 61 0.73 6.94 -1.22
N THR A 62 1.53 6.28 -2.05
CA THR A 62 1.95 6.88 -3.33
C THR A 62 0.76 7.04 -4.30
N ALA A 63 -0.28 6.21 -4.18
CA ALA A 63 -1.52 6.34 -4.95
C ALA A 63 -2.23 7.68 -4.67
N GLU A 64 -2.29 8.12 -3.40
CA GLU A 64 -2.80 9.46 -3.03
C GLU A 64 -2.03 10.57 -3.77
N LEU A 65 -0.69 10.53 -3.71
CA LEU A 65 0.17 11.54 -4.34
C LEU A 65 -0.02 11.60 -5.86
N VAL A 66 -0.10 10.45 -6.52
CA VAL A 66 -0.32 10.40 -7.96
C VAL A 66 -1.71 10.91 -8.32
N THR A 67 -2.73 10.60 -7.51
CA THR A 67 -4.09 11.11 -7.71
C THR A 67 -4.13 12.64 -7.69
N GLU A 68 -3.45 13.30 -6.75
CA GLU A 68 -3.37 14.76 -6.71
C GLU A 68 -2.74 15.35 -7.97
N LEU A 69 -1.69 14.71 -8.51
CA LEU A 69 -1.06 15.17 -9.76
C LEU A 69 -1.98 15.04 -10.98
N LEU A 70 -2.87 14.05 -11.00
CA LEU A 70 -3.82 13.83 -12.10
C LEU A 70 -4.87 14.93 -12.20
N GLU A 71 -5.25 15.55 -11.07
CA GLU A 71 -6.26 16.63 -11.05
C GLU A 71 -5.86 17.86 -11.88
N TYR A 72 -4.56 18.06 -12.09
CA TYR A 72 -4.02 19.19 -12.84
C TYR A 72 -3.73 18.89 -14.32
N GLN A 73 -4.01 17.66 -14.79
CA GLN A 73 -3.79 17.27 -16.18
C GLN A 73 -5.03 17.49 -17.06
N PRO A 74 -4.86 17.61 -18.40
CA PRO A 74 -5.99 17.68 -19.34
C PRO A 74 -6.94 16.47 -19.21
N THR A 75 -8.24 16.69 -19.38
CA THR A 75 -9.30 15.71 -19.01
C THR A 75 -9.91 14.97 -20.21
N GLU A 76 -9.32 15.09 -21.40
CA GLU A 76 -9.77 14.39 -22.61
C GLU A 76 -9.52 12.88 -22.53
N GLN A 77 -8.44 12.47 -21.84
CA GLN A 77 -8.10 11.06 -21.57
C GLN A 77 -8.22 10.82 -20.06
N ARG A 78 -9.44 10.49 -19.61
CA ARG A 78 -9.72 10.28 -18.19
C ARG A 78 -9.28 8.91 -17.72
N LEU A 79 -9.00 8.83 -16.42
CA LEU A 79 -8.75 7.57 -15.72
C LEU A 79 -9.91 6.60 -15.95
N THR A 80 -9.62 5.40 -16.43
CA THR A 80 -10.64 4.36 -16.61
C THR A 80 -11.10 3.82 -15.26
N ARG A 81 -12.26 3.16 -15.28
CA ARG A 81 -12.82 2.47 -14.10
C ARG A 81 -11.83 1.49 -13.45
N LEU A 82 -11.09 0.74 -14.25
CA LEU A 82 -10.16 -0.28 -13.72
C LEU A 82 -8.92 0.38 -13.11
N GLU A 83 -8.35 1.39 -13.78
CA GLU A 83 -7.20 2.15 -13.26
C GLU A 83 -7.56 2.84 -11.94
N SER A 84 -8.72 3.51 -11.88
CA SER A 84 -9.18 4.16 -10.65
C SER A 84 -9.45 3.16 -9.53
N THR A 85 -9.94 1.96 -9.85
CA THR A 85 -10.14 0.88 -8.87
C THR A 85 -8.82 0.36 -8.31
N ILE A 86 -7.80 0.15 -9.14
CA ILE A 86 -6.49 -0.34 -8.69
C ILE A 86 -5.80 0.72 -7.81
N MET A 87 -5.82 1.99 -8.22
CA MET A 87 -5.30 3.09 -7.40
C MET A 87 -6.02 3.17 -6.05
N TYR A 88 -7.34 3.05 -6.04
CA TYR A 88 -8.14 3.06 -4.82
C TYR A 88 -7.80 1.87 -3.91
N ALA A 89 -7.63 0.67 -4.48
CA ALA A 89 -7.20 -0.49 -3.73
C ALA A 89 -5.84 -0.29 -3.05
N GLY A 90 -4.89 0.40 -3.70
CA GLY A 90 -3.62 0.79 -3.10
C GLY A 90 -3.80 1.66 -1.84
N ILE A 91 -4.66 2.68 -1.92
CA ILE A 91 -5.01 3.52 -0.75
C ILE A 91 -5.62 2.64 0.36
N ILE A 92 -6.52 1.73 0.02
CA ILE A 92 -7.18 0.85 1.01
C ILE A 92 -6.17 -0.04 1.73
N VAL A 93 -5.17 -0.58 1.03
CA VAL A 93 -4.12 -1.43 1.62
C VAL A 93 -3.26 -0.63 2.59
N ASP A 94 -2.68 0.49 2.14
CA ASP A 94 -1.74 1.29 2.95
C ASP A 94 -2.39 1.93 4.17
N THR A 95 -3.68 2.27 4.06
CA THR A 95 -4.45 2.88 5.16
C THR A 95 -5.13 1.87 6.07
N ARG A 96 -5.06 0.56 5.77
CA ARG A 96 -5.93 -0.46 6.38
C ARG A 96 -7.39 -0.01 6.41
N ASN A 97 -7.93 0.29 5.24
CA ASN A 97 -9.30 0.80 5.05
C ASN A 97 -9.58 2.08 5.86
N PHE A 98 -8.73 3.10 5.66
CA PHE A 98 -8.85 4.44 6.25
C PHE A 98 -8.63 4.54 7.77
N THR A 99 -8.01 3.54 8.40
CA THR A 99 -7.76 3.51 9.86
C THR A 99 -6.37 3.99 10.26
N LEU A 100 -5.40 3.93 9.34
CA LEU A 100 -4.01 4.35 9.54
C LEU A 100 -3.63 5.45 8.54
N ARG A 101 -2.82 6.41 9.00
CA ARG A 101 -2.21 7.49 8.17
C ARG A 101 -3.19 8.15 7.18
N THR A 102 -4.43 8.31 7.60
CA THR A 102 -5.50 8.87 6.76
C THR A 102 -5.73 10.32 7.14
N GLY A 103 -5.56 11.23 6.18
CA GLY A 103 -5.84 12.66 6.33
C GLY A 103 -6.98 13.13 5.42
N SER A 104 -7.27 14.43 5.43
CA SER A 104 -8.28 15.00 4.51
C SER A 104 -7.92 14.77 3.04
N ARG A 105 -6.63 14.95 2.70
CA ARG A 105 -6.09 14.71 1.35
C ARG A 105 -6.29 13.27 0.87
N THR A 106 -6.21 12.29 1.78
CA THR A 106 -6.51 10.89 1.48
C THR A 106 -7.97 10.71 1.05
N PHE A 107 -8.90 11.39 1.72
CA PHE A 107 -10.32 11.37 1.32
C PHE A 107 -10.59 12.16 0.04
N ASP A 108 -9.87 13.25 -0.21
CA ASP A 108 -9.95 13.99 -1.46
C ASP A 108 -9.52 13.10 -2.64
N ALA A 109 -8.40 12.39 -2.52
CA ALA A 109 -7.94 11.42 -3.50
C ALA A 109 -8.94 10.26 -3.68
N ALA A 110 -9.45 9.68 -2.59
CA ALA A 110 -10.47 8.64 -2.65
C ALA A 110 -11.76 9.13 -3.35
N SER A 111 -12.17 10.36 -3.09
CA SER A 111 -13.31 11.02 -3.75
C SER A 111 -13.08 11.16 -5.25
N TYR A 112 -11.91 11.65 -5.67
CA TYR A 112 -11.53 11.75 -7.07
C TYR A 112 -11.57 10.39 -7.78
N LEU A 113 -10.96 9.36 -7.19
CA LEU A 113 -10.93 8.02 -7.76
C LEU A 113 -12.35 7.42 -7.86
N ARG A 114 -13.19 7.65 -6.85
CA ARG A 114 -14.58 7.22 -6.85
C ARG A 114 -15.40 7.94 -7.93
N ALA A 115 -15.16 9.23 -8.16
CA ALA A 115 -15.77 9.99 -9.26
C ALA A 115 -15.37 9.45 -10.64
N HIS A 116 -14.21 8.81 -10.74
CA HIS A 116 -13.73 8.08 -11.94
C HIS A 116 -14.11 6.59 -11.95
N GLY A 117 -15.07 6.19 -11.12
CA GLY A 117 -15.69 4.87 -11.18
C GLY A 117 -14.99 3.78 -10.37
N ALA A 118 -14.05 4.12 -9.48
CA ALA A 118 -13.39 3.13 -8.62
C ALA A 118 -14.43 2.23 -7.92
N ASP A 119 -14.30 0.92 -8.08
CA ASP A 119 -15.26 -0.08 -7.63
C ASP A 119 -14.84 -0.70 -6.30
N THR A 120 -15.61 -0.41 -5.25
CA THR A 120 -15.37 -0.94 -3.90
C THR A 120 -15.62 -2.44 -3.80
N ILE A 121 -16.55 -3.00 -4.58
CA ILE A 121 -16.83 -4.45 -4.59
C ILE A 121 -15.66 -5.20 -5.22
N LEU A 122 -15.14 -4.70 -6.34
CA LEU A 122 -13.96 -5.29 -6.98
C LEU A 122 -12.70 -5.13 -6.11
N THR A 123 -12.56 -3.99 -5.42
CA THR A 123 -11.48 -3.80 -4.43
C THR A 123 -11.55 -4.82 -3.31
N GLN A 124 -12.73 -5.03 -2.72
CA GLN A 124 -12.95 -6.08 -1.73
C GLN A 124 -12.64 -7.47 -2.29
N HIS A 125 -12.97 -7.73 -3.55
CA HIS A 125 -12.66 -8.99 -4.21
C HIS A 125 -11.15 -9.26 -4.30
N PHE A 126 -10.35 -8.24 -4.62
CA PHE A 126 -8.88 -8.36 -4.64
C PHE A 126 -8.27 -8.65 -3.26
N LEU A 127 -8.91 -8.18 -2.20
CA LEU A 127 -8.39 -8.21 -0.83
C LEU A 127 -9.04 -9.27 0.06
N LYS A 128 -9.75 -10.25 -0.52
CA LYS A 128 -10.37 -11.33 0.27
C LYS A 128 -9.31 -12.19 0.93
N ASP A 129 -9.45 -12.37 2.24
CA ASP A 129 -8.71 -13.39 2.98
C ASP A 129 -9.17 -14.79 2.55
N ASP A 130 -8.23 -15.73 2.62
CA ASP A 130 -8.50 -17.15 2.45
C ASP A 130 -9.21 -17.75 3.68
N ILE A 131 -10.10 -18.73 3.46
CA ILE A 131 -10.91 -19.36 4.50
C ILE A 131 -10.04 -20.07 5.55
N ASP A 132 -8.95 -20.73 5.13
CA ASP A 132 -8.07 -21.43 6.05
C ASP A 132 -7.29 -20.44 6.92
N THR A 133 -6.87 -19.32 6.33
CA THR A 133 -6.23 -18.22 7.08
C THR A 133 -7.17 -17.65 8.14
N TYR A 134 -8.43 -17.40 7.76
CA TYR A 134 -9.47 -16.94 8.70
C TYR A 134 -9.71 -17.97 9.81
N SER A 135 -9.87 -19.25 9.46
CA SER A 135 -10.10 -20.33 10.43
C SER A 135 -8.96 -20.46 11.44
N ASN A 136 -7.72 -20.45 10.97
CA ASN A 136 -6.53 -20.52 11.83
C ASN A 136 -6.41 -19.29 12.74
N ARG A 137 -6.75 -18.09 12.24
CA ARG A 137 -6.78 -16.86 13.03
C ARG A 137 -7.83 -16.92 14.13
N SER A 138 -9.06 -17.33 13.79
CA SER A 138 -10.14 -17.51 14.76
C SER A 138 -9.81 -18.56 15.82
N GLU A 139 -9.07 -19.62 15.47
CA GLU A 139 -8.62 -20.63 16.44
C GLU A 139 -7.74 -20.01 17.54
N LEU A 140 -6.79 -19.14 17.16
CA LEU A 140 -5.97 -18.41 18.12
C LEU A 140 -6.81 -17.48 18.98
N ILE A 141 -7.64 -16.63 18.36
CA ILE A 141 -8.47 -15.63 19.05
C ILE A 141 -9.39 -16.30 20.08
N ARG A 142 -9.97 -17.46 19.77
CA ARG A 142 -10.87 -18.20 20.67
C ARG A 142 -10.22 -18.59 22.01
N THR A 143 -8.89 -18.68 22.07
CA THR A 143 -8.17 -19.03 23.31
C THR A 143 -7.90 -17.84 24.23
N VAL A 144 -8.31 -16.63 23.81
CA VAL A 144 -8.00 -15.40 24.54
C VAL A 144 -8.48 -15.46 25.99
N LYS A 145 -7.60 -15.02 26.89
CA LYS A 145 -7.93 -14.73 28.29
C LYS A 145 -7.66 -13.26 28.55
N LEU A 146 -8.73 -12.52 28.81
CA LEU A 146 -8.65 -11.11 29.20
C LEU A 146 -8.45 -11.01 30.71
N GLN A 147 -7.40 -10.33 31.13
CA GLN A 147 -7.12 -10.02 32.52
C GLN A 147 -7.80 -8.71 32.92
N SER A 148 -8.01 -8.52 34.23
CA SER A 148 -8.72 -7.35 34.77
C SER A 148 -8.04 -6.00 34.50
N ASN A 149 -6.76 -6.00 34.13
CA ASN A 149 -5.99 -4.82 33.76
C ASN A 149 -5.99 -4.53 32.24
N GLY A 150 -6.82 -5.23 31.46
CA GLY A 150 -6.91 -5.06 30.00
C GLY A 150 -5.85 -5.82 29.20
N ILE A 151 -5.05 -6.68 29.84
CA ILE A 151 -4.09 -7.54 29.14
C ILE A 151 -4.80 -8.78 28.58
N ALA A 152 -4.76 -8.96 27.26
CA ALA A 152 -5.24 -10.16 26.59
C ALA A 152 -4.07 -11.10 26.26
N VAL A 153 -4.23 -12.41 26.54
CA VAL A 153 -3.28 -13.45 26.14
C VAL A 153 -4.01 -14.54 25.38
N ALA A 154 -3.58 -14.82 24.14
CA ALA A 154 -4.07 -15.90 23.29
C ALA A 154 -2.90 -16.83 22.92
N HIS A 155 -3.18 -18.10 22.65
CA HIS A 155 -2.17 -19.10 22.30
C HIS A 155 -2.68 -20.15 21.31
N GLY A 156 -1.77 -20.71 20.52
CA GLY A 156 -2.03 -21.93 19.75
C GLY A 156 -1.88 -23.18 20.61
N SER A 157 -2.26 -24.34 20.06
CA SER A 157 -1.93 -25.63 20.65
C SER A 157 -0.46 -25.99 20.40
N ASN A 158 0.16 -26.76 21.30
CA ASN A 158 1.59 -27.12 21.19
C ASN A 158 1.90 -28.08 20.03
N ASP A 159 0.89 -28.72 19.48
CA ASP A 159 0.96 -29.68 18.37
C ASP A 159 0.69 -29.06 16.99
N LYS A 160 0.39 -27.75 16.94
CA LYS A 160 0.09 -27.03 15.69
C LYS A 160 1.02 -25.84 15.51
N ILE A 161 1.65 -25.77 14.34
CA ILE A 161 2.47 -24.63 13.92
C ILE A 161 1.59 -23.65 13.16
N TYR A 162 1.57 -22.41 13.60
CA TYR A 162 0.88 -21.32 12.93
C TYR A 162 1.84 -20.49 12.10
N HIS A 163 1.37 -20.01 10.94
CA HIS A 163 2.16 -19.10 10.14
C HIS A 163 2.36 -17.77 10.88
N PRO A 164 3.56 -17.15 10.86
CA PRO A 164 3.83 -15.90 11.60
C PRO A 164 2.85 -14.76 11.26
N VAL A 165 2.41 -14.67 10.01
CA VAL A 165 1.41 -13.67 9.58
C VAL A 165 0.06 -13.91 10.26
N THR A 166 -0.39 -15.16 10.40
CA THR A 166 -1.65 -15.47 11.10
C THR A 166 -1.58 -15.09 12.57
N VAL A 167 -0.43 -15.30 13.21
CA VAL A 167 -0.20 -14.88 14.61
C VAL A 167 -0.25 -13.36 14.75
N ALA A 168 0.40 -12.62 13.85
CA ALA A 168 0.36 -11.16 13.83
C ALA A 168 -1.06 -10.63 13.59
N GLN A 169 -1.80 -11.21 12.62
CA GLN A 169 -3.19 -10.83 12.35
C GLN A 169 -4.11 -11.13 13.54
N ALA A 170 -3.93 -12.25 14.24
CA ALA A 170 -4.71 -12.55 15.45
C ALA A 170 -4.47 -11.51 16.54
N ALA A 171 -3.21 -11.08 16.74
CA ALA A 171 -2.88 -10.02 17.68
C ALA A 171 -3.50 -8.67 17.27
N ASP A 172 -3.44 -8.30 15.99
CA ASP A 172 -4.07 -7.10 15.46
C ASP A 172 -5.60 -7.12 15.65
N GLU A 173 -6.25 -8.26 15.41
CA GLU A 173 -7.71 -8.40 15.54
C GLU A 173 -8.15 -8.35 17.01
N LEU A 174 -7.36 -8.86 17.95
CA LEU A 174 -7.64 -8.75 19.38
C LEU A 174 -7.71 -7.30 19.88
N LEU A 175 -7.04 -6.35 19.22
CA LEU A 175 -7.15 -4.92 19.56
C LEU A 175 -8.52 -4.31 19.17
N SER A 176 -9.31 -5.02 18.35
CA SER A 176 -10.62 -4.58 17.87
C SER A 176 -11.81 -5.25 18.57
N LEU A 177 -11.54 -6.20 19.47
CA LEU A 177 -12.57 -6.99 20.17
C LEU A 177 -12.72 -6.48 21.62
N ASP A 178 -13.97 -6.29 22.05
CA ASP A 178 -14.36 -5.97 23.43
C ASP A 178 -14.76 -7.23 24.22
#